data_AF-A0A5B7RHM9-F1
#
_entry.id   AF-A0A5B7RHM9-F1
#
_cell.length_a   1.000
_cell.length_b   1.000
_cell.length_c   1.000
_cell.angle_alpha   90.00
_cell.angle_beta   90.00
_cell.angle_gamma   90.00
#
_symmetry.space_group_name_H-M   'P 1'
#
loop_
_entity.id
_entity.type
_entity.pdbx_description
1 polymer ?
#
loop_
_entity_poly.entity_id
_entity_poly.type
_entity_poly.pdbx_seq_one_letter_code
_entity_poly.pdbx_strand_id
1 'polypeptide(L)'
;MVEIKSGQRAEDGGDEALERAVQHALTAQVVRRRLDQVHEVRARLGRGEGVATGVKDVAEAFVRGQVAHLVLDPAGAADLELDPDRVEGLALGETGAHGPMPADRVLLAAAVLTDAEVTVLPASVLGGAPVAALLRWQQ
;
A
#
# COMPACT_ATOMS: atom_id res chain seq x y z
N MET A 1 37.32 22.14 42.69
CA MET A 1 37.91 21.29 41.65
C MET A 1 37.02 20.06 41.56
N VAL A 2 36.30 19.89 40.46
CA VAL A 2 35.25 18.85 40.37
C VAL A 2 35.92 17.51 40.07
N GLU A 3 36.01 16.67 41.10
CA GLU A 3 36.39 15.25 40.97
C GLU A 3 35.27 14.49 40.27
N ILE A 4 35.59 13.86 39.15
CA ILE A 4 34.68 12.89 38.51
C ILE A 4 34.80 11.59 39.31
N LYS A 5 33.85 11.39 40.24
CA LYS A 5 33.59 10.08 40.84
C LYS A 5 32.93 9.19 39.78
N SER A 6 33.75 8.39 39.12
CA SER A 6 33.31 7.17 38.46
C SER A 6 32.74 6.21 39.51
N GLY A 7 31.51 5.74 39.29
CA GLY A 7 30.99 4.54 39.94
C GLY A 7 29.82 4.76 40.88
N GLN A 8 28.63 5.02 40.32
CA GLN A 8 27.39 4.59 40.98
C GLN A 8 26.36 4.20 39.91
N ARG A 9 26.04 2.90 39.90
CA ARG A 9 25.09 2.18 39.06
C ARG A 9 23.88 3.00 38.60
N ALA A 10 23.82 3.26 37.31
CA ALA A 10 22.55 3.29 36.58
C ALA A 10 22.48 2.00 35.75
N GLU A 11 22.54 0.84 36.41
CA GLU A 11 22.62 -0.48 35.75
C GLU A 11 21.31 -0.87 35.02
N ASP A 12 20.16 -0.25 35.33
CA ASP A 12 18.90 -0.48 34.59
C ASP A 12 18.45 0.72 33.72
N GLY A 13 18.83 1.96 34.08
CA GLY A 13 18.29 3.15 33.42
C GLY A 13 18.94 3.48 32.06
N GLY A 14 20.19 3.06 31.85
CA GLY A 14 20.95 3.30 30.62
C GLY A 14 20.48 2.42 29.47
N ASP A 15 20.27 1.13 29.74
CA ASP A 15 19.79 0.16 28.75
C ASP A 15 18.34 0.46 28.36
N GLU A 16 17.46 0.77 29.32
CA GLU A 16 16.10 1.22 29.00
C GLU A 16 16.08 2.54 28.21
N ALA A 17 16.98 3.49 28.53
CA ALA A 17 17.06 4.75 27.79
C ALA A 17 17.53 4.54 26.34
N LEU A 18 18.50 3.63 26.14
CA LEU A 18 18.97 3.24 24.82
C LEU A 18 17.86 2.52 24.03
N GLU A 19 17.18 1.55 24.65
CA GLU A 19 16.07 0.83 24.03
C GLU A 19 14.94 1.79 23.60
N ARG A 20 14.56 2.74 24.47
CA ARG A 20 13.59 3.78 24.13
C ARG A 20 14.06 4.65 22.96
N ALA A 21 15.34 5.03 22.92
CA ALA A 21 15.90 5.83 21.84
C ALA A 21 15.89 5.07 20.50
N VAL A 22 16.25 3.77 20.53
CA VAL A 22 16.20 2.89 19.35
C VAL A 22 14.76 2.73 18.86
N GLN A 23 13.83 2.41 19.75
CA GLN A 23 12.42 2.25 19.39
C GLN A 23 11.83 3.53 18.78
N HIS A 24 12.18 4.70 19.34
CA HIS A 24 11.78 5.98 18.78
C HIS A 24 12.36 6.22 17.39
N ALA A 25 13.66 5.98 17.20
CA ALA A 25 14.31 6.14 15.90
C ALA A 25 13.73 5.19 14.83
N LEU A 26 13.46 3.93 15.19
CA LEU A 26 12.82 2.96 14.28
C LEU A 26 11.39 3.40 13.92
N THR A 27 10.60 3.83 14.91
CA THR A 27 9.24 4.32 14.66
C THR A 27 9.26 5.53 13.74
N ALA A 28 10.13 6.52 14.01
CA ALA A 28 10.28 7.70 13.17
C ALA A 28 10.72 7.36 11.73
N GLN A 29 11.61 6.37 11.57
CA GLN A 29 12.03 5.88 10.27
C GLN A 29 10.89 5.23 9.49
N VAL A 30 10.11 4.36 10.14
CA VAL A 30 8.96 3.67 9.52
C VAL A 30 7.90 4.67 9.11
N VAL A 31 7.56 5.62 9.99
CA VAL A 31 6.59 6.68 9.69
C VAL A 31 7.06 7.53 8.52
N ARG A 32 8.32 7.98 8.51
CA ARG A 32 8.86 8.77 7.40
C ARG A 32 8.77 8.01 6.08
N ARG A 33 9.24 6.76 6.04
CA ARG A 33 9.19 5.93 4.84
C ARG A 33 7.75 5.75 4.32
N ARG A 34 6.79 5.55 5.22
CA ARG A 34 5.37 5.40 4.83
C ARG A 34 4.79 6.69 4.28
N LEU A 35 5.14 7.84 4.87
CA LEU A 35 4.72 9.14 4.38
C LEU A 35 5.32 9.44 3.01
N ASP A 36 6.60 9.17 2.81
CA ASP A 36 7.28 9.35 1.52
C ASP A 36 6.58 8.53 0.41
N GLN A 37 6.26 7.27 0.70
CA GLN A 37 5.54 6.39 -0.22
C GLN A 37 4.13 6.91 -0.55
N VAL A 38 3.38 7.39 0.44
CA VAL A 38 2.06 8.01 0.23
C VAL A 38 2.18 9.29 -0.60
N HIS A 39 3.19 10.12 -0.33
CA HIS A 39 3.44 11.34 -1.10
C HIS A 39 3.79 11.04 -2.55
N GLU A 40 4.62 10.02 -2.80
CA GLU A 40 4.95 9.57 -4.15
C GLU A 40 3.69 9.11 -4.89
N VAL A 41 2.89 8.25 -4.25
CA VAL A 41 1.62 7.77 -4.82
C VAL A 41 0.71 8.95 -5.18
N ARG A 42 0.49 9.88 -4.24
CA ARG A 42 -0.32 11.08 -4.49
C ARG A 42 0.24 11.94 -5.62
N ALA A 43 1.56 12.13 -5.68
CA ALA A 43 2.18 12.95 -6.70
C ALA A 43 2.01 12.34 -8.10
N ARG A 44 2.13 11.02 -8.22
CA ARG A 44 1.91 10.30 -9.49
C ARG A 44 0.43 10.32 -9.89
N LEU A 45 -0.47 10.05 -8.96
CA LEU A 45 -1.92 10.17 -9.18
C LEU A 45 -2.31 11.57 -9.64
N GLY A 46 -1.78 12.61 -8.98
CA GLY A 46 -2.05 14.01 -9.32
C GLY A 46 -1.55 14.45 -10.71
N ARG A 47 -0.54 13.78 -11.27
CA ARG A 47 -0.07 14.03 -12.64
C ARG A 47 -0.87 13.27 -13.69
N GLY A 48 -1.62 12.24 -13.31
CA GLY A 48 -2.39 11.39 -14.23
C GLY A 48 -1.53 10.53 -15.17
N GLU A 49 -0.21 10.54 -15.03
CA GLU A 49 0.71 9.80 -15.89
C GLU A 49 0.92 8.37 -15.37
N GLY A 50 0.54 7.37 -16.18
CA GLY A 50 0.73 5.97 -15.83
C GLY A 50 -0.14 5.57 -14.65
N VAL A 51 -1.40 5.98 -14.70
CA VAL A 51 -2.42 5.71 -13.70
C VAL A 51 -3.61 5.08 -14.39
N ALA A 52 -4.14 4.00 -13.80
CA ALA A 52 -5.47 3.47 -14.10
C ALA A 52 -6.39 3.79 -12.92
N THR A 53 -7.63 4.20 -13.19
CA THR A 53 -8.56 4.63 -12.13
C THR A 53 -9.90 3.92 -12.30
N GLY A 54 -10.46 3.41 -11.20
CA GLY A 54 -11.68 2.62 -11.20
C GLY A 54 -11.44 1.13 -11.42
N VAL A 55 -12.43 0.33 -11.05
CA VAL A 55 -12.30 -1.14 -10.96
C VAL A 55 -11.95 -1.77 -12.30
N LYS A 56 -12.63 -1.36 -13.38
CA LYS A 56 -12.45 -1.94 -14.71
C LYS A 56 -11.04 -1.69 -15.26
N ASP A 57 -10.61 -0.43 -15.29
CA ASP A 57 -9.31 -0.05 -15.86
C ASP A 57 -8.16 -0.66 -15.06
N VAL A 58 -8.32 -0.76 -13.73
CA VAL A 58 -7.34 -1.41 -12.86
C VAL A 58 -7.31 -2.93 -13.10
N ALA A 59 -8.46 -3.58 -13.29
CA ALA A 59 -8.51 -5.00 -13.63
C ALA A 59 -7.83 -5.26 -14.98
N GLU A 60 -8.08 -4.45 -16.00
CA GLU A 60 -7.40 -4.53 -17.30
C GLU A 60 -5.89 -4.30 -17.17
N ALA A 61 -5.45 -3.39 -16.31
CA ALA A 61 -4.03 -3.17 -16.04
C ALA A 61 -3.38 -4.39 -15.38
N PHE A 62 -4.09 -5.11 -14.51
CA PHE A 62 -3.62 -6.38 -13.94
C PHE A 62 -3.48 -7.46 -15.02
N VAL A 63 -4.45 -7.60 -15.92
CA VAL A 63 -4.38 -8.52 -17.06
C VAL A 63 -3.13 -8.26 -17.91
N ARG A 64 -2.77 -6.98 -18.10
CA ARG A 64 -1.58 -6.57 -18.86
C ARG A 64 -0.27 -6.68 -18.07
N GLY A 65 -0.31 -7.09 -16.79
CA GLY A 65 0.85 -7.13 -15.90
C GLY A 65 1.44 -5.75 -15.60
N GLN A 66 0.69 -4.67 -15.82
CA GLN A 66 1.19 -3.30 -15.77
C GLN A 66 1.19 -2.72 -14.36
N VAL A 67 0.50 -3.31 -13.40
CA VAL A 67 0.32 -2.72 -12.07
C VAL A 67 1.61 -2.81 -11.27
N ALA A 68 2.15 -1.65 -10.86
CA ALA A 68 3.23 -1.54 -9.89
C ALA A 68 2.67 -1.46 -8.48
N HIS A 69 1.68 -0.60 -8.28
CA HIS A 69 1.07 -0.34 -6.98
C HIS A 69 -0.44 -0.26 -7.15
N LEU A 70 -1.18 -1.07 -6.39
CA LEU A 70 -2.61 -0.93 -6.19
C LEU A 70 -2.87 0.06 -5.05
N VAL A 71 -3.74 1.03 -5.31
CA VAL A 71 -4.19 2.00 -4.32
C VAL A 71 -5.70 1.85 -4.14
N LEU A 72 -6.12 1.59 -2.91
CA LEU A 72 -7.45 1.05 -2.65
C LEU A 72 -8.03 1.72 -1.39
N ASP A 73 -9.29 2.13 -1.48
CA ASP A 73 -10.16 2.43 -0.34
C ASP A 73 -11.04 1.20 -0.08
N PRO A 74 -10.76 0.37 0.96
CA PRO A 74 -11.49 -0.86 1.19
C PRO A 74 -12.99 -0.68 1.36
N ALA A 75 -13.42 0.42 2.00
CA ALA A 75 -14.84 0.67 2.21
C ALA A 75 -15.53 0.98 0.88
N GLY A 76 -14.98 1.92 0.10
CA GLY A 76 -15.56 2.29 -1.19
C GLY A 76 -15.43 1.20 -2.26
N ALA A 77 -14.39 0.36 -2.19
CA ALA A 77 -14.18 -0.72 -3.16
C ALA A 77 -15.02 -1.97 -2.85
N ALA A 78 -15.36 -2.22 -1.58
CA ALA A 78 -16.24 -3.32 -1.19
C ALA A 78 -17.69 -3.13 -1.67
N ASP A 79 -18.12 -1.87 -1.88
CA ASP A 79 -19.44 -1.52 -2.45
C ASP A 79 -19.50 -1.69 -3.98
N LEU A 80 -18.36 -1.96 -4.63
CA LEU A 80 -18.27 -2.23 -6.05
C LEU A 80 -18.14 -3.73 -6.30
N GLU A 81 -18.72 -4.19 -7.40
CA GLU A 81 -18.60 -5.58 -7.83
C GLU A 81 -17.60 -5.72 -8.98
N LEU A 82 -16.85 -6.81 -8.93
CA LEU A 82 -16.04 -7.29 -10.04
C LEU A 82 -16.33 -8.79 -10.22
N ASP A 83 -16.75 -9.16 -11.42
CA ASP A 83 -16.91 -10.56 -11.82
C ASP A 83 -15.62 -10.99 -12.56
N PRO A 84 -14.73 -11.75 -11.92
CA PRO A 84 -13.45 -12.11 -12.53
C PRO A 84 -13.62 -13.02 -13.73
N ASP A 85 -14.72 -13.79 -13.82
CA ASP A 85 -15.01 -14.65 -14.97
C ASP A 85 -15.35 -13.82 -16.23
N ARG A 86 -15.69 -12.54 -16.06
CA ARG A 86 -15.92 -11.59 -17.16
C ARG A 86 -14.70 -10.78 -17.57
N VAL A 87 -13.59 -10.89 -16.82
CA VAL A 87 -12.33 -10.21 -17.14
C VAL A 87 -11.36 -11.24 -17.72
N GLU A 88 -11.38 -11.36 -19.05
CA GLU A 88 -10.53 -12.33 -19.75
C GLU A 88 -9.04 -12.09 -19.44
N GLY A 89 -8.35 -13.14 -18.99
CA GLY A 89 -6.93 -13.09 -18.64
C GLY A 89 -6.63 -12.64 -17.21
N LEU A 90 -7.64 -12.32 -16.39
CA LEU A 90 -7.42 -12.02 -14.98
C LEU A 90 -7.14 -13.32 -14.21
N ALA A 91 -5.85 -13.57 -13.95
CA ALA A 91 -5.42 -14.76 -13.23
C ALA A 91 -5.60 -14.57 -11.72
N LEU A 92 -6.60 -15.25 -11.13
CA LEU A 92 -6.79 -15.32 -9.67
C LEU A 92 -6.28 -16.63 -9.04
N GLY A 93 -5.60 -17.47 -9.81
CA GLY A 93 -5.07 -18.75 -9.32
C GLY A 93 -6.15 -19.68 -8.76
N GLU A 94 -5.77 -20.60 -7.87
CA GLU A 94 -6.69 -21.55 -7.21
C GLU A 94 -7.52 -20.91 -6.08
N THR A 95 -7.66 -19.58 -6.06
CA THR A 95 -8.42 -18.88 -5.00
C THR A 95 -9.90 -19.22 -4.97
N GLY A 96 -10.42 -19.90 -6.01
CA GLY A 96 -11.84 -20.26 -6.13
C GLY A 96 -12.76 -19.05 -6.30
N ALA A 97 -12.20 -17.90 -6.67
CA ALA A 97 -12.95 -16.67 -6.87
C ALA A 97 -13.69 -16.72 -8.22
N HIS A 98 -14.96 -17.06 -8.17
CA HIS A 98 -15.86 -17.15 -9.34
C HIS A 98 -17.14 -16.34 -9.10
N GLY A 99 -17.69 -15.81 -10.20
CA GLY A 99 -18.86 -14.97 -10.22
C GLY A 99 -18.69 -13.58 -9.56
N PRO A 100 -19.73 -12.75 -9.59
CA PRO A 100 -19.70 -11.39 -9.04
C PRO A 100 -19.35 -11.40 -7.55
N MET A 101 -18.39 -10.56 -7.16
CA MET A 101 -17.99 -10.39 -5.77
C MET A 101 -17.38 -9.00 -5.52
N PRO A 102 -17.19 -8.61 -4.24
CA PRO A 102 -16.59 -7.32 -3.91
C PRO A 102 -15.25 -7.09 -4.62
N ALA A 103 -15.11 -5.93 -5.25
CA ALA A 103 -13.97 -5.60 -6.10
C ALA A 103 -12.66 -5.51 -5.32
N ASP A 104 -12.71 -5.10 -4.04
CA ASP A 104 -11.57 -5.09 -3.13
C ASP A 104 -10.90 -6.47 -3.04
N ARG A 105 -11.68 -7.54 -2.90
CA ARG A 105 -11.18 -8.92 -2.78
C ARG A 105 -10.51 -9.39 -4.06
N VAL A 106 -11.14 -9.14 -5.20
CA VAL A 106 -10.62 -9.56 -6.51
C VAL A 106 -9.31 -8.84 -6.82
N LEU A 107 -9.29 -7.51 -6.64
CA LEU A 107 -8.13 -6.70 -6.95
C LEU A 107 -6.98 -6.95 -5.97
N LEU A 108 -7.27 -7.22 -4.69
CA LEU A 108 -6.26 -7.61 -3.72
C LEU A 108 -5.65 -8.98 -4.07
N ALA A 109 -6.45 -9.96 -4.47
CA ALA A 109 -5.96 -11.25 -4.94
C ALA A 109 -5.07 -11.10 -6.18
N ALA A 110 -5.49 -10.29 -7.16
CA ALA A 110 -4.68 -9.97 -8.34
C ALA A 110 -3.36 -9.28 -7.96
N ALA A 111 -3.38 -8.36 -7.00
CA ALA A 111 -2.16 -7.70 -6.52
C ALA A 111 -1.17 -8.69 -5.90
N VAL A 112 -1.65 -9.62 -5.06
CA VAL A 112 -0.82 -10.65 -4.45
C VAL A 112 -0.18 -11.56 -5.50
N LEU A 113 -0.94 -11.97 -6.52
CA LEU A 113 -0.46 -12.87 -7.57
C LEU A 113 0.50 -12.22 -8.57
N THR A 114 0.45 -10.89 -8.69
CA THR A 114 1.30 -10.11 -9.61
C THR A 114 2.43 -9.38 -8.92
N ASP A 115 2.63 -9.61 -7.61
CA ASP A 115 3.62 -8.92 -6.78
C ASP A 115 3.50 -7.39 -6.90
N ALA A 116 2.26 -6.89 -6.90
CA ALA A 116 1.98 -5.47 -6.85
C ALA A 116 1.94 -4.99 -5.40
N GLU A 117 2.58 -3.86 -5.12
CA GLU A 117 2.49 -3.24 -3.80
C GLU A 117 1.06 -2.75 -3.54
N VAL A 118 0.58 -2.87 -2.30
CA VAL A 118 -0.78 -2.42 -1.93
C VAL A 118 -0.70 -1.28 -0.94
N THR A 119 -1.37 -0.19 -1.25
CA THR A 119 -1.48 0.99 -0.38
C THR A 119 -2.95 1.33 -0.14
N VAL A 120 -3.34 1.30 1.14
CA VAL A 120 -4.68 1.67 1.57
C VAL A 120 -4.76 3.16 1.82
N LEU A 121 -5.64 3.85 1.09
CA LEU A 121 -5.90 5.28 1.22
C LEU A 121 -7.39 5.55 1.02
N PRO A 122 -7.98 6.55 1.71
CA PRO A 122 -9.38 6.90 1.50
C PRO A 122 -9.60 7.48 0.10
N ALA A 123 -10.78 7.25 -0.48
CA ALA A 123 -11.12 7.67 -1.85
C ALA A 123 -10.97 9.19 -2.08
N SER A 124 -11.14 10.00 -1.03
CA SER A 124 -10.92 11.46 -1.10
C SER A 124 -9.50 11.84 -1.50
N VAL A 125 -8.51 10.98 -1.23
CA VAL A 125 -7.12 11.14 -1.63
C VAL A 125 -6.87 10.70 -3.08
N LEU A 126 -7.77 9.89 -3.63
CA LEU A 126 -7.71 9.29 -4.97
C LEU A 126 -8.54 10.07 -6.00
N GLY A 127 -8.86 11.34 -5.72
CA GLY A 127 -9.75 12.13 -6.59
C GLY A 127 -11.21 11.65 -6.59
N GLY A 128 -11.62 10.91 -5.56
CA GLY A 128 -12.98 10.38 -5.39
C GLY A 128 -13.19 8.95 -5.90
N ALA A 129 -12.23 8.39 -6.64
CA ALA A 129 -12.32 6.99 -7.06
C ALA A 129 -11.91 6.05 -5.91
N PRO A 130 -12.65 4.98 -5.62
CA PRO A 130 -12.30 4.05 -4.53
C PRO A 130 -11.11 3.15 -4.86
N VAL A 131 -10.69 3.10 -6.13
CA VAL A 131 -9.59 2.26 -6.61
C VAL A 131 -8.78 3.01 -7.66
N ALA A 132 -7.47 2.94 -7.57
CA ALA A 132 -6.53 3.35 -8.61
C ALA A 132 -5.31 2.42 -8.65
N ALA A 133 -4.56 2.44 -9.73
CA ALA A 133 -3.30 1.72 -9.86
C ALA A 133 -2.25 2.60 -10.50
N LEU A 134 -1.03 2.54 -9.96
CA LEU A 134 0.16 3.09 -10.61
C LEU A 134 0.78 2.02 -11.49
N LEU A 135 1.05 2.37 -12.74
CA LEU A 135 1.58 1.44 -13.72
C LEU A 135 3.12 1.45 -13.73
N ARG A 136 3.72 0.30 -14.01
CA ARG A 136 5.17 0.08 -14.17
C ARG A 136 5.66 0.67 -15.50
N TRP A 137 4.83 0.62 -16.54
CA TRP A 137 5.08 1.19 -17.86
C TRP A 137 3.77 1.69 -18.49
N GLN A 138 3.89 2.68 -19.38
CA GLN A 138 2.79 3.17 -20.22
C GLN A 138 2.94 2.58 -21.63
N GLN A 139 1.83 2.23 -22.27
CA GLN A 139 1.82 1.89 -23.71
C GLN A 139 1.66 3.14 -24.55
#